data_AF-A0A381NM70-F1
#
_entry.id   AF-A0A381NM70-F1
#
_cell.length_a   1.000
_cell.length_b   1.000
_cell.length_c   1.000
_cell.angle_alpha   90.00
_cell.angle_beta   90.00
_cell.angle_gamma   90.00
#
_symmetry.space_group_name_H-M   'P 1'
#
loop_
_entity.id
_entity.type
_entity.pdbx_description
1 polymer ?
#
loop_
_entity_poly.entity_id
_entity_poly.type
_entity_poly.pdbx_seq_one_letter_code
_entity_poly.pdbx_strand_id
1 'polypeptide(L)'
;MKRYFLLLIFAVIFVAKSFAAPYDHIHLTAPDALEAVNWYVKHFGGEAGRFDRASDGTVYPIDRVFYGDIALIFFEREPTGGSVGTGVDHIGFSMGNVEEVVSDIIQDGGTQLGDFIEFSGMKIAFVEDPWGTKIELINDADLRGMHHLHLSSEDPERTLAWYAENFGGESDSFAGVLPGLDYGNIWLLVARADAAPMPTQGRSLDHLGWKYEDLTSAAETLKASGVEFTVEPRPFRGIRISFVEGPDGVRIELVEPAEI
;
A
#
# COMPACT_ATOMS: atom_id res chain seq x y z
N MET A 1 47.69 37.80 23.65
CA MET A 1 47.55 36.33 23.84
C MET A 1 46.10 35.95 23.55
N LYS A 2 45.84 35.32 22.40
CA LYS A 2 44.51 34.91 21.96
C LYS A 2 44.14 33.59 22.65
N ARG A 3 43.00 33.52 23.34
CA ARG A 3 42.44 32.27 23.86
C ARG A 3 41.41 31.77 22.84
N TYR A 4 41.74 30.70 22.13
CA TYR A 4 40.79 29.98 21.28
C TYR A 4 40.01 29.01 22.18
N PHE A 5 38.70 29.17 22.24
CA PHE A 5 37.80 28.20 22.85
C PHE A 5 37.44 27.18 21.77
N LEU A 6 37.86 25.93 21.96
CA LEU A 6 37.51 24.82 21.08
C LEU A 6 36.11 24.33 21.53
N LEU A 7 35.08 24.59 20.72
CA LEU A 7 33.75 24.03 20.92
C LEU A 7 33.76 22.61 20.34
N LEU A 8 33.72 21.59 21.21
CA LEU A 8 33.50 20.21 20.78
C LEU A 8 32.01 20.01 20.49
N ILE A 9 31.66 19.92 19.21
CA ILE A 9 30.32 19.48 18.78
C ILE A 9 30.29 17.95 18.90
N PHE A 10 29.55 17.44 19.88
CA PHE A 10 29.18 16.02 19.90
C PHE A 10 28.07 15.81 18.86
N ALA A 11 28.44 15.27 17.69
CA ALA A 11 27.45 14.69 16.78
C ALA A 11 27.01 13.36 17.38
N VAL A 12 25.81 13.32 17.97
CA VAL A 12 25.16 12.06 18.32
C VAL A 12 24.65 11.47 17.01
N ILE A 13 25.38 10.49 16.47
CA ILE A 13 24.91 9.68 15.35
C ILE A 13 23.91 8.69 15.95
N PHE A 14 22.61 9.00 15.85
CA PHE A 14 21.58 7.98 16.01
C PHE A 14 21.68 7.05 14.80
N VAL A 15 22.34 5.90 15.00
CA VAL A 15 22.14 4.76 14.10
C VAL A 15 20.76 4.20 14.46
N ALA A 16 19.71 4.78 13.90
CA ALA A 16 18.44 4.08 13.83
C ALA A 16 18.71 2.82 13.01
N LYS A 17 18.63 1.64 13.64
CA LYS A 17 18.47 0.42 12.85
C LYS A 17 17.22 0.66 12.01
N SER A 18 17.32 0.53 10.68
CA SER A 18 16.14 0.59 9.81
C SER A 18 15.24 -0.58 10.19
N PHE A 19 14.30 -0.34 11.08
CA PHE A 19 13.18 -1.24 11.30
C PHE A 19 12.19 -0.91 10.19
N ALA A 20 12.02 -1.80 9.22
CA ALA A 20 10.88 -1.75 8.33
C ALA A 20 9.99 -2.92 8.70
N ALA A 21 8.77 -2.64 9.16
CA ALA A 21 7.75 -3.68 9.23
C ALA A 21 7.53 -4.16 7.78
N PRO A 22 7.60 -5.47 7.48
CA PRO A 22 7.39 -5.94 6.13
C PRO A 22 5.99 -5.58 5.64
N TYR A 23 5.92 -4.89 4.51
CA TYR A 23 4.66 -4.67 3.81
C TYR A 23 4.12 -6.02 3.32
N ASP A 24 2.87 -6.36 3.65
CA ASP A 24 2.32 -7.72 3.48
C ASP A 24 1.22 -7.76 2.41
N HIS A 25 0.26 -6.84 2.46
CA HIS A 25 -0.91 -6.95 1.59
C HIS A 25 -1.66 -5.63 1.38
N ILE A 26 -2.55 -5.63 0.40
CA ILE A 26 -3.50 -4.55 0.08
C ILE A 26 -4.88 -5.19 0.05
N HIS A 27 -5.87 -4.54 0.68
CA HIS A 27 -7.26 -4.95 0.58
C HIS A 27 -8.03 -4.06 -0.40
N LEU A 28 -8.56 -4.68 -1.44
CA LEU A 28 -9.56 -4.11 -2.32
C LEU A 28 -10.95 -4.65 -1.98
N THR A 29 -11.97 -3.96 -2.47
CA THR A 29 -13.37 -4.33 -2.29
C THR A 29 -14.00 -4.65 -3.63
N ALA A 30 -14.68 -5.79 -3.74
CA ALA A 30 -15.45 -6.19 -4.91
C ALA A 30 -16.66 -7.05 -4.47
N PRO A 31 -17.80 -7.03 -5.19
CA PRO A 31 -18.97 -7.86 -4.86
C PRO A 31 -18.75 -9.38 -5.04
N ASP A 32 -17.80 -9.78 -5.89
CA ASP A 32 -17.38 -11.16 -6.09
C ASP A 32 -15.85 -11.21 -6.12
N ALA A 33 -15.25 -11.87 -5.13
CA ALA A 33 -13.79 -11.91 -4.99
C ALA A 33 -13.13 -12.75 -6.09
N LEU A 34 -13.78 -13.82 -6.57
CA LEU A 34 -13.21 -14.68 -7.60
C LEU A 34 -13.24 -13.99 -8.97
N GLU A 35 -14.32 -13.29 -9.28
CA GLU A 35 -14.40 -12.43 -10.47
C GLU A 35 -13.27 -11.40 -10.46
N ALA A 36 -13.07 -10.73 -9.32
CA ALA A 36 -12.02 -9.74 -9.17
C ALA A 36 -10.61 -10.33 -9.32
N VAL A 37 -10.34 -11.47 -8.69
CA VAL A 37 -9.08 -12.20 -8.88
C VAL A 37 -8.84 -12.54 -10.35
N ASN A 38 -9.83 -13.08 -11.05
CA ASN A 38 -9.69 -13.46 -12.45
C ASN A 38 -9.43 -12.23 -13.34
N TRP A 39 -10.09 -11.11 -13.06
CA TRP A 39 -9.89 -9.85 -13.78
C TRP A 39 -8.47 -9.32 -13.59
N TYR A 40 -7.98 -9.24 -12.35
CA TYR A 40 -6.62 -8.78 -12.07
C TYR A 40 -5.56 -9.72 -12.64
N VAL A 41 -5.75 -11.04 -12.55
CA VAL A 41 -4.82 -12.02 -13.16
C VAL A 41 -4.76 -11.86 -14.67
N LYS A 42 -5.90 -11.61 -15.32
CA LYS A 42 -5.95 -11.40 -16.77
C LYS A 42 -5.13 -10.18 -17.21
N HIS A 43 -5.25 -9.06 -16.50
CA HIS A 43 -4.64 -7.79 -16.94
C HIS A 43 -3.22 -7.55 -16.41
N PHE A 44 -2.90 -8.08 -15.23
CA PHE A 44 -1.63 -7.78 -14.53
C PHE A 44 -0.82 -9.03 -14.19
N GLY A 45 -1.33 -10.23 -14.51
CA GLY A 45 -0.68 -11.49 -14.15
C GLY A 45 -0.74 -11.77 -12.65
N GLY A 46 0.33 -12.34 -12.10
CA GLY A 46 0.35 -12.80 -10.70
C GLY A 46 -0.34 -14.16 -10.50
N GLU A 47 -0.33 -14.61 -9.25
CA GLU A 47 -0.80 -15.96 -8.90
C GLU A 47 -2.10 -15.89 -8.09
N ALA A 48 -3.18 -16.46 -8.61
CA ALA A 48 -4.44 -16.58 -7.89
C ALA A 48 -4.28 -17.48 -6.65
N GLY A 49 -4.77 -17.02 -5.51
CA GLY A 49 -4.55 -17.66 -4.23
C GLY A 49 -5.73 -17.54 -3.28
N ARG A 50 -5.54 -18.02 -2.06
CA ARG A 50 -6.55 -18.02 -0.98
C ARG A 50 -5.89 -17.77 0.36
N PHE A 51 -6.68 -17.44 1.37
CA PHE A 51 -6.23 -17.51 2.75
C PHE A 51 -5.91 -18.97 3.14
N ASP A 52 -4.64 -19.24 3.41
CA ASP A 52 -4.11 -20.58 3.71
C ASP A 52 -3.55 -20.71 5.14
N ARG A 53 -3.64 -19.65 5.95
CA ARG A 53 -3.15 -19.60 7.35
C ARG A 53 -4.18 -20.08 8.38
N ALA A 54 -5.21 -20.80 7.94
CA ALA A 54 -6.29 -21.27 8.80
C ALA A 54 -5.82 -22.43 9.70
N SER A 55 -5.82 -22.21 11.02
CA SER A 55 -5.38 -23.23 11.99
C SER A 55 -6.41 -24.34 12.25
N ASP A 56 -7.64 -24.20 11.74
CA ASP A 56 -8.76 -25.13 11.96
C ASP A 56 -9.00 -26.07 10.77
N GLY A 57 -8.13 -26.05 9.76
CA GLY A 57 -8.26 -26.86 8.54
C GLY A 57 -9.32 -26.34 7.55
N THR A 58 -9.90 -25.15 7.79
CA THR A 58 -10.83 -24.52 6.85
C THR A 58 -10.13 -24.16 5.56
N VAL A 59 -10.69 -24.59 4.43
CA VAL A 59 -10.24 -24.19 3.10
C VAL A 59 -11.09 -23.02 2.63
N TYR A 60 -10.47 -21.84 2.51
CA TYR A 60 -11.15 -20.64 2.02
C TYR A 60 -11.23 -20.63 0.48
N PRO A 61 -12.21 -19.90 -0.10
CA PRO A 61 -12.26 -19.64 -1.53
C PRO A 61 -11.05 -18.81 -1.96
N ILE A 62 -10.80 -18.80 -3.28
CA ILE A 62 -9.82 -17.89 -3.88
C ILE A 62 -10.33 -16.46 -3.70
N ASP A 63 -9.50 -15.61 -3.12
CA ASP A 63 -9.85 -14.25 -2.71
C ASP A 63 -8.70 -13.25 -2.95
N ARG A 64 -7.59 -13.67 -3.56
CA ARG A 64 -6.41 -12.82 -3.72
C ARG A 64 -5.58 -13.15 -4.95
N VAL A 65 -4.79 -12.18 -5.36
CA VAL A 65 -3.68 -12.34 -6.32
C VAL A 65 -2.38 -12.06 -5.58
N PHE A 66 -1.39 -12.93 -5.76
CA PHE A 66 -0.03 -12.71 -5.27
C PHE A 66 0.83 -12.09 -6.36
N TYR A 67 1.46 -10.97 -6.05
CA TYR A 67 2.48 -10.31 -6.85
C TYR A 67 3.81 -10.38 -6.09
N GLY A 68 4.56 -11.47 -6.30
CA GLY A 68 5.69 -11.79 -5.44
C GLY A 68 5.22 -12.02 -4.00
N ASP A 69 5.81 -11.31 -3.05
CA ASP A 69 5.50 -11.45 -1.62
C ASP A 69 4.29 -10.61 -1.17
N ILE A 70 3.64 -9.86 -2.07
CA ILE A 70 2.51 -9.01 -1.74
C ILE A 70 1.21 -9.68 -2.15
N ALA A 71 0.25 -9.75 -1.23
CA ALA A 71 -1.11 -10.18 -1.53
C ALA A 71 -2.03 -9.00 -1.83
N LEU A 72 -2.67 -8.99 -2.99
CA LEU A 72 -3.82 -8.14 -3.29
C LEU A 72 -5.09 -8.93 -3.00
N ILE A 73 -5.78 -8.59 -1.91
CA ILE A 73 -6.89 -9.38 -1.34
C ILE A 73 -8.22 -8.66 -1.62
N PHE A 74 -9.19 -9.39 -2.15
CA PHE A 74 -10.54 -8.90 -2.42
C PHE A 74 -11.48 -9.27 -1.28
N PHE A 75 -11.95 -8.24 -0.57
CA PHE A 75 -12.97 -8.40 0.43
C PHE A 75 -14.36 -8.31 -0.20
N GLU A 76 -15.09 -9.43 -0.15
CA GLU A 76 -16.38 -9.58 -0.82
C GLU A 76 -17.47 -8.69 -0.18
N ARG A 77 -17.69 -7.51 -0.76
CA ARG A 77 -18.77 -6.56 -0.45
C ARG A 77 -18.92 -5.54 -1.58
N GLU A 78 -20.05 -4.83 -1.62
CA GLU A 78 -20.20 -3.65 -2.47
C GLU A 78 -19.31 -2.49 -1.97
N PRO A 79 -18.46 -1.90 -2.82
CA PRO A 79 -17.74 -0.68 -2.47
C PRO A 79 -18.71 0.47 -2.20
N THR A 80 -18.49 1.24 -1.13
CA THR A 80 -19.26 2.46 -0.84
C THR A 80 -18.82 3.66 -1.70
N GLY A 81 -17.76 3.47 -2.50
CA GLY A 81 -17.30 4.35 -3.58
C GLY A 81 -15.85 4.03 -3.98
N GLY A 82 -15.36 4.71 -5.02
CA GLY A 82 -14.00 4.51 -5.56
C GLY A 82 -12.87 5.04 -4.68
N SER A 83 -11.62 4.88 -5.15
CA SER A 83 -10.40 5.25 -4.43
C SER A 83 -9.98 6.71 -4.64
N VAL A 84 -10.39 7.33 -5.76
CA VAL A 84 -10.06 8.72 -6.09
C VAL A 84 -10.60 9.67 -5.02
N GLY A 85 -9.72 10.52 -4.48
CA GLY A 85 -10.05 11.47 -3.41
C GLY A 85 -10.08 10.86 -2.00
N THR A 86 -9.61 9.62 -1.84
CA THR A 86 -9.43 8.96 -0.54
C THR A 86 -7.97 8.93 -0.12
N GLY A 87 -7.68 8.51 1.12
CA GLY A 87 -6.32 8.49 1.66
C GLY A 87 -5.34 7.63 0.85
N VAL A 88 -5.82 6.63 0.09
CA VAL A 88 -5.03 5.92 -0.92
C VAL A 88 -5.69 6.11 -2.28
N ASP A 89 -4.99 6.78 -3.19
CA ASP A 89 -5.52 7.13 -4.51
C ASP A 89 -5.46 5.95 -5.48
N HIS A 90 -4.29 5.31 -5.61
CA HIS A 90 -4.11 4.21 -6.55
C HIS A 90 -2.99 3.24 -6.18
N ILE A 91 -2.98 2.13 -6.90
CA ILE A 91 -1.89 1.15 -6.98
C ILE A 91 -1.24 1.21 -8.37
N GLY A 92 0.04 0.91 -8.46
CA GLY A 92 0.81 1.06 -9.68
C GLY A 92 1.41 -0.24 -10.22
N PHE A 93 1.25 -0.46 -11.52
CA PHE A 93 1.85 -1.56 -12.26
C PHE A 93 2.72 -1.06 -13.41
N SER A 94 3.91 -1.65 -13.55
CA SER A 94 4.77 -1.43 -14.70
C SER A 94 4.58 -2.51 -15.77
N MET A 95 4.20 -2.08 -16.97
CA MET A 95 3.82 -2.92 -18.11
C MET A 95 4.52 -2.46 -19.39
N GLY A 96 5.04 -3.39 -20.19
CA GLY A 96 5.73 -3.07 -21.45
C GLY A 96 4.79 -2.61 -22.57
N ASN A 97 3.48 -2.83 -22.42
CA ASN A 97 2.45 -2.66 -23.45
C ASN A 97 1.25 -1.85 -22.92
N VAL A 98 1.51 -0.70 -22.27
CA VAL A 98 0.49 0.13 -21.59
C VAL A 98 -0.77 0.39 -22.44
N GLU A 99 -0.64 0.77 -23.71
CA GLU A 99 -1.81 1.08 -24.57
C GLU A 99 -2.71 -0.15 -24.83
N GLU A 100 -2.10 -1.33 -24.99
CA GLU A 100 -2.84 -2.59 -25.18
C GLU A 100 -3.58 -2.96 -23.90
N VAL A 101 -2.90 -2.90 -22.75
CA VAL A 101 -3.51 -3.19 -21.44
C VAL A 101 -4.68 -2.24 -21.15
N VAL A 102 -4.55 -0.95 -21.45
CA VAL A 102 -5.67 0.02 -21.32
C VAL A 102 -6.85 -0.37 -22.21
N SER A 103 -6.60 -0.71 -23.47
CA SER A 103 -7.64 -1.14 -24.41
C SER A 103 -8.38 -2.40 -23.90
N ASP A 104 -7.65 -3.37 -23.38
CA ASP A 104 -8.23 -4.61 -22.85
C ASP A 104 -9.06 -4.35 -21.59
N ILE A 105 -8.54 -3.52 -20.66
CA ILE A 105 -9.27 -3.10 -19.45
C ILE A 105 -10.60 -2.44 -19.80
N ILE A 106 -10.64 -1.56 -20.80
CA ILE A 106 -11.89 -0.92 -21.25
C ILE A 106 -12.88 -1.96 -21.80
N GLN A 107 -12.40 -2.95 -22.56
CA GLN A 107 -13.24 -4.03 -23.08
C GLN A 107 -13.83 -4.90 -21.97
N ASP A 108 -13.10 -5.04 -20.86
CA ASP A 108 -13.48 -5.83 -19.69
C ASP A 108 -14.13 -5.00 -18.57
N GLY A 109 -14.72 -3.85 -18.91
CA GLY A 109 -15.57 -3.07 -18.02
C GLY A 109 -14.86 -2.04 -17.15
N GLY A 110 -13.54 -1.90 -17.27
CA GLY A 110 -12.80 -0.78 -16.69
C GLY A 110 -12.96 0.52 -17.48
N THR A 111 -12.39 1.60 -16.96
CA THR A 111 -12.49 2.94 -17.58
C THR A 111 -11.12 3.60 -17.64
N GLN A 112 -10.74 4.20 -18.77
CA GLN A 112 -9.56 5.06 -18.82
C GLN A 112 -9.84 6.44 -18.22
N LEU A 113 -8.90 6.92 -17.40
CA LEU A 113 -8.97 8.22 -16.74
C LEU A 113 -7.96 9.17 -17.38
N GLY A 114 -8.47 10.09 -18.20
CA GLY A 114 -7.65 11.09 -18.89
C GLY A 114 -6.82 10.54 -20.04
N ASP A 115 -5.95 11.39 -20.58
CA ASP A 115 -5.07 11.05 -21.70
C ASP A 115 -3.80 10.32 -21.22
N PHE A 116 -3.10 9.65 -22.14
CA PHE A 116 -1.76 9.14 -21.88
C PHE A 116 -0.80 10.28 -21.55
N ILE A 117 0.10 10.04 -20.59
CA ILE A 117 1.05 11.03 -20.09
C ILE A 117 2.47 10.51 -20.34
N GLU A 118 3.41 11.41 -20.65
CA GLU A 118 4.84 11.11 -20.69
C GLU A 118 5.51 11.69 -19.44
N PHE A 119 6.18 10.84 -18.66
CA PHE A 119 6.91 11.23 -17.46
C PHE A 119 8.27 10.56 -17.41
N SER A 120 9.34 11.33 -17.37
CA SER A 120 10.72 10.80 -17.33
C SER A 120 11.05 9.78 -18.44
N GLY A 121 10.41 9.91 -19.62
CA GLY A 121 10.57 8.99 -20.75
C GLY A 121 9.73 7.71 -20.66
N MET A 122 8.85 7.61 -19.66
CA MET A 122 7.89 6.53 -19.50
C MET A 122 6.50 7.00 -19.93
N LYS A 123 5.81 6.14 -20.68
CA LYS A 123 4.40 6.31 -20.98
C LYS A 123 3.57 5.85 -19.78
N ILE A 124 2.64 6.69 -19.35
CA ILE A 124 1.76 6.48 -18.21
C ILE A 124 0.29 6.55 -18.68
N ALA A 125 -0.55 5.70 -18.10
CA ALA A 125 -2.00 5.80 -18.19
C ALA A 125 -2.63 5.54 -16.82
N PHE A 126 -3.77 6.16 -16.56
CA PHE A 126 -4.61 5.83 -15.40
C PHE A 126 -5.87 5.15 -15.89
N VAL A 127 -6.27 4.10 -15.19
CA VAL A 127 -7.52 3.38 -15.41
C VAL A 127 -8.24 3.19 -14.08
N GLU A 128 -9.52 2.89 -14.14
CA GLU A 128 -10.34 2.43 -13.03
C GLU A 128 -10.79 1.00 -13.33
N ASP A 129 -10.65 0.10 -12.34
CA ASP A 129 -11.23 -1.24 -12.43
C ASP A 129 -12.78 -1.18 -12.37
N PRO A 130 -13.49 -2.29 -12.62
CA PRO A 130 -14.97 -2.29 -12.60
C PRO A 130 -15.59 -1.90 -11.24
N TRP A 131 -14.81 -1.88 -10.16
CA TRP A 131 -15.27 -1.63 -8.79
C TRP A 131 -14.84 -0.27 -8.24
N GLY A 132 -14.15 0.55 -9.04
CA GLY A 132 -13.78 1.92 -8.66
C GLY A 132 -12.36 2.09 -8.13
N THR A 133 -11.49 1.08 -8.24
CA THR A 133 -10.07 1.22 -7.85
C THR A 133 -9.31 1.87 -8.98
N LYS A 134 -8.70 3.03 -8.74
CA LYS A 134 -7.77 3.64 -9.70
C LYS A 134 -6.44 2.89 -9.70
N ILE A 135 -5.92 2.69 -10.91
CA ILE A 135 -4.68 1.97 -11.18
C ILE A 135 -3.82 2.82 -12.12
N GLU A 136 -2.53 2.97 -11.77
CA GLU A 136 -1.53 3.57 -12.65
C GLU A 136 -0.81 2.48 -13.44
N LEU A 137 -0.73 2.66 -14.76
CA LEU A 137 0.04 1.82 -15.67
C LEU A 137 1.22 2.62 -16.19
N ILE A 138 2.43 2.11 -15.98
CA ILE A 138 3.68 2.78 -16.36
C ILE A 138 4.50 1.87 -17.28
N ASN A 139 5.14 2.40 -18.32
CA ASN A 139 6.16 1.66 -19.07
C ASN A 139 7.58 1.97 -18.57
N ASP A 140 7.88 1.56 -17.34
CA ASP A 140 9.22 1.67 -16.77
C ASP A 140 10.06 0.45 -17.20
N ALA A 141 11.10 0.60 -18.02
CA ALA A 141 11.87 -0.56 -18.50
C ALA A 141 12.59 -1.36 -17.39
N ASP A 142 12.87 -0.72 -16.25
CA ASP A 142 13.67 -1.27 -15.16
C ASP A 142 12.79 -1.90 -14.06
N LEU A 143 11.48 -1.64 -14.08
CA LEU A 143 10.49 -2.21 -13.16
C LEU A 143 9.39 -2.97 -13.92
N ARG A 144 8.88 -4.06 -13.33
CA ARG A 144 7.79 -4.85 -13.92
C ARG A 144 6.86 -5.37 -12.83
N GLY A 145 5.57 -5.43 -13.14
CA GLY A 145 4.54 -5.86 -12.17
C GLY A 145 4.18 -4.74 -11.20
N MET A 146 3.58 -5.10 -10.06
CA MET A 146 3.19 -4.14 -9.03
C MET A 146 4.42 -3.56 -8.33
N HIS A 147 4.48 -2.25 -8.11
CA HIS A 147 5.66 -1.64 -7.50
C HIS A 147 5.40 -0.42 -6.61
N HIS A 148 4.21 0.17 -6.62
CA HIS A 148 3.94 1.27 -5.70
C HIS A 148 2.46 1.42 -5.31
N LEU A 149 2.28 2.13 -4.20
CA LEU A 149 1.04 2.70 -3.71
C LEU A 149 1.19 4.20 -3.74
N HIS A 150 0.10 4.91 -4.04
CA HIS A 150 0.10 6.36 -3.97
C HIS A 150 -1.00 6.84 -3.02
N LEU A 151 -0.59 7.46 -1.92
CA LEU A 151 -1.47 8.07 -0.95
C LEU A 151 -1.80 9.51 -1.36
N SER A 152 -2.90 10.02 -0.84
CA SER A 152 -3.24 11.44 -0.94
C SER A 152 -3.09 12.11 0.41
N SER A 153 -2.50 13.30 0.45
CA SER A 153 -2.42 14.10 1.68
C SER A 153 -2.36 15.60 1.42
N GLU A 154 -2.93 16.39 2.33
CA GLU A 154 -2.66 17.84 2.39
C GLU A 154 -1.23 18.15 2.84
N ASP A 155 -0.49 17.19 3.41
CA ASP A 155 0.90 17.38 3.86
C ASP A 155 1.73 16.12 3.58
N PRO A 156 2.17 15.92 2.32
CA PRO A 156 2.90 14.70 1.92
C PRO A 156 4.15 14.41 2.74
N GLU A 157 4.91 15.45 3.12
CA GLU A 157 6.12 15.31 3.93
C GLU A 157 5.77 14.78 5.33
N ARG A 158 4.73 15.34 5.97
CA ARG A 158 4.27 14.88 7.28
C ARG A 158 3.74 13.44 7.21
N THR A 159 3.02 13.09 6.15
CA THR A 159 2.49 11.73 5.98
C THR A 159 3.62 10.72 5.79
N LEU A 160 4.59 11.00 4.90
CA LEU A 160 5.78 10.15 4.75
C LEU A 160 6.53 10.00 6.08
N ALA A 161 6.73 11.09 6.82
CA ALA A 161 7.39 11.04 8.13
C ALA A 161 6.62 10.16 9.14
N TRP A 162 5.30 10.23 9.16
CA TRP A 162 4.47 9.41 10.05
C TRP A 162 4.56 7.92 9.70
N TYR A 163 4.54 7.56 8.41
CA TYR A 163 4.73 6.17 8.00
C TYR A 163 6.15 5.68 8.33
N ALA A 164 7.17 6.50 8.09
CA ALA A 164 8.56 6.18 8.45
C ALA A 164 8.74 5.95 9.95
N GLU A 165 8.14 6.79 10.79
CA GLU A 165 8.25 6.68 12.25
C GLU A 165 7.56 5.42 12.80
N ASN A 166 6.41 5.03 12.23
CA ASN A 166 5.56 3.97 12.80
C ASN A 166 5.73 2.60 12.12
N PHE A 167 6.07 2.59 10.83
CA PHE A 167 6.18 1.37 10.01
C PHE A 167 7.56 1.21 9.37
N GLY A 168 8.39 2.26 9.38
CA GLY A 168 9.72 2.24 8.78
C GLY A 168 9.70 2.45 7.27
N GLY A 169 10.53 1.68 6.56
CA GLY A 169 10.84 1.92 5.16
C GLY A 169 12.01 2.87 4.98
N GLU A 170 12.74 2.71 3.89
CA GLU A 170 13.86 3.57 3.54
C GLU A 170 13.35 4.83 2.82
N SER A 171 13.62 6.01 3.38
CA SER A 171 13.31 7.26 2.69
C SER A 171 14.25 7.47 1.52
N ASP A 172 13.71 7.48 0.30
CA ASP A 172 14.45 7.67 -0.93
C ASP A 172 13.56 8.31 -2.00
N SER A 173 14.01 8.39 -3.26
CA SER A 173 13.31 9.00 -4.37
C SER A 173 13.02 8.01 -5.49
N PHE A 174 11.74 7.69 -5.67
CA PHE A 174 11.27 6.89 -6.80
C PHE A 174 11.59 7.59 -8.13
N ALA A 175 12.16 6.84 -9.07
CA ALA A 175 12.70 7.33 -10.34
C ALA A 175 13.69 8.52 -10.18
N GLY A 176 14.30 8.69 -9.00
CA GLY A 176 15.21 9.78 -8.68
C GLY A 176 14.53 11.16 -8.52
N VAL A 177 13.20 11.23 -8.51
CA VAL A 177 12.46 12.50 -8.55
C VAL A 177 11.29 12.61 -7.57
N LEU A 178 10.66 11.49 -7.20
CA LEU A 178 9.50 11.49 -6.31
C LEU A 178 9.88 10.96 -4.92
N PRO A 179 9.90 11.79 -3.87
CA PRO A 179 10.14 11.31 -2.50
C PRO A 179 9.14 10.22 -2.10
N GLY A 180 9.63 9.18 -1.43
CA GLY A 180 8.82 8.06 -0.99
C GLY A 180 9.50 7.22 0.08
N LEU A 181 8.81 6.18 0.53
CA LEU A 181 9.36 5.13 1.37
C LEU A 181 9.46 3.84 0.58
N ASP A 182 10.66 3.28 0.49
CA ASP A 182 10.90 1.95 -0.06
C ASP A 182 10.80 0.90 1.06
N TYR A 183 9.81 0.01 0.95
CA TYR A 183 9.66 -1.16 1.85
C TYR A 183 10.37 -2.41 1.30
N GLY A 184 11.11 -2.28 0.19
CA GLY A 184 11.86 -3.31 -0.50
C GLY A 184 11.04 -4.06 -1.56
N ASN A 185 9.76 -4.34 -1.28
CA ASN A 185 8.83 -4.97 -2.21
C ASN A 185 7.82 -3.99 -2.83
N ILE A 186 7.60 -2.83 -2.20
CA ILE A 186 6.69 -1.80 -2.69
C ILE A 186 7.14 -0.41 -2.24
N TRP A 187 6.93 0.58 -3.09
CA TRP A 187 7.06 1.98 -2.74
C TRP A 187 5.77 2.55 -2.19
N LEU A 188 5.87 3.33 -1.11
CA LEU A 188 4.80 4.19 -0.62
C LEU A 188 5.12 5.62 -1.03
N LEU A 189 4.33 6.16 -1.95
CA LEU A 189 4.42 7.52 -2.46
C LEU A 189 3.25 8.35 -1.90
N VAL A 190 3.40 9.66 -1.83
CA VAL A 190 2.32 10.56 -1.36
C VAL A 190 2.18 11.76 -2.28
N ALA A 191 0.99 11.92 -2.86
CA ALA A 191 0.61 13.08 -3.65
C ALA A 191 0.00 14.17 -2.77
N ARG A 192 0.29 15.44 -3.12
CA ARG A 192 -0.40 16.59 -2.54
C ARG A 192 -1.85 16.62 -3.00
N ALA A 193 -2.79 16.66 -2.06
CA ALA A 193 -4.19 16.95 -2.28
C ALA A 193 -4.52 18.40 -1.91
N ASP A 194 -5.49 18.99 -2.61
CA ASP A 194 -5.98 20.35 -2.36
C ASP A 194 -6.88 20.45 -1.12
N ALA A 195 -7.42 19.31 -0.67
CA ALA A 195 -8.28 19.19 0.49
C ALA A 195 -8.03 17.85 1.19
N ALA A 196 -8.42 17.76 2.46
CA ALA A 196 -8.34 16.54 3.24
C ALA A 196 -9.03 15.38 2.50
N PRO A 197 -8.33 14.26 2.25
CA PRO A 197 -8.91 13.10 1.59
C PRO A 197 -9.95 12.41 2.48
N MET A 198 -10.86 11.68 1.85
CA MET A 198 -11.82 10.87 2.59
C MET A 198 -11.18 9.59 3.15
N PRO A 199 -11.68 9.04 4.28
CA PRO A 199 -11.22 7.76 4.78
C PRO A 199 -11.44 6.60 3.80
N THR A 200 -10.54 5.61 3.85
CA THR A 200 -10.53 4.47 2.91
C THR A 200 -11.47 3.34 3.30
N GLN A 201 -11.90 3.27 4.57
CA GLN A 201 -12.76 2.18 5.04
C GLN A 201 -14.06 2.09 4.22
N GLY A 202 -14.29 0.93 3.61
CA GLY A 202 -15.45 0.66 2.76
C GLY A 202 -15.30 1.08 1.30
N ARG A 203 -14.17 1.66 0.90
CA ARG A 203 -13.89 2.06 -0.48
C ARG A 203 -13.37 0.89 -1.31
N SER A 204 -13.29 1.08 -2.63
CA SER A 204 -12.71 0.12 -3.56
C SER A 204 -11.28 -0.26 -3.19
N LEU A 205 -10.49 0.69 -2.69
CA LEU A 205 -9.22 0.47 -2.00
C LEU A 205 -9.43 0.72 -0.50
N ASP A 206 -9.52 -0.36 0.29
CA ASP A 206 -10.04 -0.31 1.67
C ASP A 206 -8.95 -0.11 2.72
N HIS A 207 -7.89 -0.94 2.72
CA HIS A 207 -6.81 -0.82 3.69
C HIS A 207 -5.49 -1.43 3.21
N LEU A 208 -4.42 -1.03 3.91
CA LEU A 208 -3.05 -1.48 3.70
C LEU A 208 -2.59 -2.34 4.88
N GLY A 209 -1.71 -3.31 4.63
CA GLY A 209 -1.35 -4.33 5.61
C GLY A 209 0.15 -4.44 5.88
N TRP A 210 0.53 -4.41 7.16
CA TRP A 210 1.90 -4.69 7.62
C TRP A 210 1.95 -5.92 8.51
N LYS A 211 3.01 -6.72 8.33
CA LYS A 211 3.25 -7.92 9.12
C LYS A 211 4.17 -7.63 10.30
N TYR A 212 3.85 -8.23 11.45
CA TYR A 212 4.66 -8.22 12.67
C TYR A 212 4.88 -9.64 13.18
N GLU A 213 6.06 -9.89 13.74
CA GLU A 213 6.35 -11.16 14.43
C GLU A 213 5.68 -11.24 15.80
N ASP A 214 5.55 -10.10 16.49
CA ASP A 214 4.87 -9.98 17.79
C ASP A 214 3.95 -8.75 17.75
N LEU A 215 2.65 -9.00 17.55
CA LEU A 215 1.67 -7.91 17.45
C LEU A 215 1.42 -7.21 18.79
N THR A 216 1.68 -7.90 19.92
CA THR A 216 1.51 -7.28 21.25
C THR A 216 2.58 -6.21 21.46
N SER A 217 3.85 -6.55 21.24
CA SER A 217 4.97 -5.62 21.36
C SER A 217 4.89 -4.47 20.34
N ALA A 218 4.48 -4.78 19.10
CA ALA A 218 4.23 -3.76 18.08
C ALA A 218 3.13 -2.78 18.51
N ALA A 219 2.02 -3.28 19.06
CA ALA A 219 0.92 -2.43 19.52
C ALA A 219 1.33 -1.53 20.69
N GLU A 220 2.14 -2.03 21.64
CA GLU A 220 2.68 -1.20 22.72
C GLU A 220 3.57 -0.07 22.19
N THR A 221 4.43 -0.37 21.21
CA THR A 221 5.30 0.61 20.58
C THR A 221 4.50 1.69 19.83
N LEU A 222 3.56 1.28 18.98
CA LEU A 222 2.71 2.20 18.22
C LEU A 222 1.88 3.10 19.13
N LYS A 223 1.30 2.57 20.21
CA LYS A 223 0.58 3.37 21.21
C LYS A 223 1.48 4.36 21.92
N ALA A 224 2.72 3.98 22.23
CA ALA A 224 3.70 4.89 22.82
C ALA A 224 4.07 6.05 21.88
N SER A 225 4.04 5.81 20.56
CA SER A 225 4.19 6.84 19.51
C SER A 225 2.90 7.62 19.22
N GLY A 226 1.82 7.37 19.96
CA GLY A 226 0.55 8.11 19.83
C GLY A 226 -0.38 7.61 18.72
N VAL A 227 -0.12 6.43 18.13
CA VAL A 227 -1.02 5.82 17.14
C VAL A 227 -2.27 5.29 17.83
N GLU A 228 -3.44 5.70 17.33
CA GLU A 228 -4.73 5.26 17.85
C GLU A 228 -5.18 3.95 17.19
N PHE A 229 -5.57 2.98 18.02
CA PHE A 229 -6.11 1.71 17.57
C PHE A 229 -7.62 1.79 17.44
N THR A 230 -8.13 1.54 16.23
CA THR A 230 -9.56 1.40 15.97
C THR A 230 -10.06 0.00 16.32
N VAL A 231 -9.17 -1.00 16.30
CA VAL A 231 -9.42 -2.36 16.77
C VAL A 231 -8.17 -2.87 17.48
N GLU A 232 -8.31 -3.23 18.76
CA GLU A 232 -7.23 -3.84 19.55
C GLU A 232 -6.82 -5.22 19.02
N PRO A 233 -5.55 -5.67 19.22
CA PRO A 233 -5.08 -6.99 18.81
C PRO A 233 -6.01 -8.12 19.24
N ARG A 234 -6.47 -8.89 18.27
CA ARG A 234 -7.45 -9.98 18.47
C ARG A 234 -7.19 -11.16 17.55
N PRO A 235 -7.58 -12.39 17.96
CA PRO A 235 -7.55 -13.54 17.07
C PRO A 235 -8.47 -13.38 15.86
N PHE A 236 -8.03 -13.90 14.72
CA PHE A 236 -8.81 -13.98 13.49
C PHE A 236 -8.35 -15.16 12.64
N ARG A 237 -9.20 -16.17 12.42
CA ARG A 237 -8.93 -17.30 11.51
C ARG A 237 -7.55 -17.97 11.67
N GLY A 238 -7.05 -18.09 12.89
CA GLY A 238 -5.74 -18.69 13.19
C GLY A 238 -4.54 -17.74 13.20
N ILE A 239 -4.73 -16.48 12.81
CA ILE A 239 -3.76 -15.38 12.95
C ILE A 239 -4.21 -14.37 14.02
N ARG A 240 -3.42 -13.33 14.28
CA ARG A 240 -3.85 -12.15 15.04
C ARG A 240 -3.83 -10.91 14.16
N ILE A 241 -4.85 -10.08 14.33
CA ILE A 241 -5.01 -8.83 13.59
C ILE A 241 -5.36 -7.67 14.53
N SER A 242 -5.06 -6.45 14.11
CA SER A 242 -5.53 -5.21 14.72
C SER A 242 -5.66 -4.13 13.64
N PHE A 243 -6.31 -3.03 13.97
CA PHE A 243 -6.47 -1.91 13.04
C PHE A 243 -6.10 -0.58 13.68
N VAL A 244 -5.40 0.24 12.91
CA VAL A 244 -5.10 1.64 13.21
C VAL A 244 -5.55 2.51 12.02
N GLU A 245 -5.52 3.83 12.19
CA GLU A 245 -5.80 4.79 11.13
C GLU A 245 -4.59 5.71 10.92
N GLY A 246 -4.20 5.91 9.66
CA GLY A 246 -3.16 6.85 9.27
C GLY A 246 -3.66 8.30 9.27
N PRO A 247 -2.75 9.29 9.14
CA PRO A 247 -3.08 10.72 9.26
C PRO A 247 -4.09 11.22 8.22
N ASP A 248 -4.21 10.52 7.09
CA ASP A 248 -5.08 10.86 5.96
C ASP A 248 -6.29 9.91 5.83
N GLY A 249 -6.70 9.28 6.95
CA GLY A 249 -7.88 8.40 6.97
C GLY A 249 -7.65 7.03 6.31
N VAL A 250 -6.39 6.65 6.09
CA VAL A 250 -6.03 5.32 5.59
C VAL A 250 -6.23 4.30 6.70
N ARG A 251 -7.12 3.35 6.48
CA ARG A 251 -7.26 2.19 7.36
C ARG A 251 -6.04 1.28 7.18
N ILE A 252 -5.44 0.84 8.28
CA ILE A 252 -4.24 0.01 8.27
C ILE A 252 -4.48 -1.24 9.12
N GLU A 253 -4.22 -2.41 8.55
CA GLU A 253 -4.22 -3.70 9.26
C GLU A 253 -2.80 -4.06 9.71
N LEU A 254 -2.66 -4.45 10.98
CA LEU A 254 -1.43 -5.05 11.49
C LEU A 254 -1.68 -6.53 11.71
N VAL A 255 -0.83 -7.38 11.13
CA VAL A 255 -1.02 -8.82 11.12
C VAL A 255 0.15 -9.54 11.76
N GLU A 256 -0.15 -10.43 12.69
CA GLU A 256 0.78 -11.43 13.20
C GLU A 256 0.36 -12.81 12.65
N PRO A 257 1.19 -13.44 11.79
CA PRO A 257 0.88 -14.73 11.21
C PRO A 257 0.87 -15.82 12.29
N ALA A 258 0.28 -16.97 11.98
CA ALA A 258 0.37 -18.12 12.86
C ALA A 258 1.83 -18.51 13.09
N GLU A 259 2.20 -18.89 14.31
CA GLU A 259 3.48 -19.55 14.56
C GLU A 259 3.54 -20.85 13.73
N ILE A 260 4.61 -21.01 12.96
CA ILE A 260 4.87 -22.19 12.11
C ILE A 260 5.49 -23.31 12.96
#